data_AF-A0A978SUG2-F1
#
_entry.id   AF-A0A978SUG2-F1
#
_cell.length_a   1.000
_cell.length_b   1.000
_cell.length_c   1.000
_cell.angle_alpha   90.00
_cell.angle_beta   90.00
_cell.angle_gamma   90.00
#
_symmetry.space_group_name_H-M   'P 1'
#
loop_
_entity.id
_entity.type
_entity.pdbx_description
1 polymer ?
#
loop_
_entity_poly.entity_id
_entity_poly.type
_entity_poly.pdbx_seq_one_letter_code
_entity_poly.pdbx_strand_id
1 'polypeptide(L)'
;MPLYPYGKRQTIRHEVIKDSIWTFDQLQGIFYVVVPIRMTVVKLYEGGLLIYAPIAPTGECLKLLQELIIEHGDIKYIILPTISGLEHKIFVGPFARKFPKAKVFVAPHQWSFPINLPLSWLGFPSKRTYIIPEDSSKKPFGEQFDYKILGPIELGAGKFAEVALFDKRSHSLLLTDLIISIPEEPPAILQLDPYPLLFHAKEKASDIIEDTPSNRRKGWQRICLFAMYFQPSVLETLKWSKVFSEALKASERSKKAYFGLFPFKWNPHWQFSFEALKNGRLFVAPILQTLILNRAPIETIAWAEQVAKWDFERIIPCHFESPINASPQEFRQAFSFLEKQPAISAGLFDTSSYPLPEIEFKVLREIDKNLSKIGIIPPAKEKV
;
A
#
# COMPACT_ATOMS: atom_id res chain seq x y z
N MET A 1 -6.13 -16.01 4.62
CA MET A 1 -5.90 -15.48 3.26
C MET A 1 -4.66 -16.14 2.67
N PRO A 2 -4.73 -16.73 1.47
CA PRO A 2 -3.58 -17.34 0.80
C PRO A 2 -2.70 -16.26 0.15
N LEU A 3 -2.24 -15.30 0.95
CA LEU A 3 -1.28 -14.28 0.51
C LEU A 3 0.13 -14.78 0.85
N TYR A 4 1.07 -14.60 -0.08
CA TYR A 4 2.49 -14.74 0.22
C TYR A 4 2.83 -13.84 1.42
N PRO A 5 3.69 -14.26 2.36
CA PRO A 5 4.52 -15.49 2.42
C PRO A 5 3.87 -16.73 3.08
N TYR A 6 2.56 -16.95 2.90
CA TYR A 6 1.87 -18.22 3.24
C TYR A 6 2.12 -18.75 4.67
N GLY A 7 2.04 -17.86 5.66
CA GLY A 7 2.10 -18.22 7.09
C GLY A 7 3.46 -18.03 7.77
N LYS A 8 4.54 -17.73 7.02
CA LYS A 8 5.84 -17.35 7.58
C LYS A 8 6.19 -15.91 7.23
N ARG A 9 5.95 -14.98 8.15
CA ARG A 9 6.20 -13.54 7.94
C ARG A 9 7.36 -13.09 8.81
N GLN A 10 8.44 -12.66 8.18
CA GLN A 10 9.53 -11.95 8.85
C GLN A 10 9.15 -10.49 9.04
N THR A 11 9.70 -9.83 10.06
CA THR A 11 9.42 -8.45 10.43
C THR A 11 10.72 -7.69 10.65
N ILE A 12 10.88 -6.60 9.90
CA ILE A 12 11.96 -5.63 10.14
C ILE A 12 11.35 -4.43 10.84
N ARG A 13 11.96 -4.00 11.97
CA ARG A 13 11.68 -2.71 12.60
C ARG A 13 12.67 -1.68 12.09
N HIS A 14 12.18 -0.50 11.71
CA HIS A 14 12.99 0.67 11.42
C HIS A 14 12.58 1.82 12.34
N GLU A 15 13.54 2.55 12.88
CA GLU A 15 13.29 3.77 13.66
C GLU A 15 13.29 4.97 12.71
N VAL A 16 12.11 5.55 12.48
CA VAL A 16 11.93 6.68 11.56
C VAL A 16 12.31 7.99 12.23
N ILE A 17 11.91 8.14 13.49
CA ILE A 17 12.30 9.27 14.34
C ILE A 17 12.69 8.70 15.69
N LYS A 18 13.91 9.05 16.09
CA LYS A 18 14.51 8.59 17.34
C LYS A 18 13.56 8.74 18.52
N ASP A 19 13.37 7.65 19.26
CA ASP A 19 12.58 7.57 20.49
C ASP A 19 11.11 8.03 20.34
N SER A 20 10.57 8.04 19.12
CA SER A 20 9.23 8.59 18.82
C SER A 20 8.41 7.83 17.79
N ILE A 21 8.99 7.43 16.66
CA ILE A 21 8.26 6.77 15.56
C ILE A 21 9.07 5.59 15.01
N TRP A 22 8.42 4.44 14.92
CA TRP A 22 8.97 3.22 14.33
C TRP A 22 8.03 2.64 13.29
N THR A 23 8.58 2.01 12.27
CA THR A 23 7.82 1.24 11.29
C THR A 23 8.19 -0.22 11.40
N PHE A 24 7.23 -1.10 11.14
CA PHE A 24 7.43 -2.54 11.13
C PHE A 24 6.92 -3.10 9.81
N ASP A 25 7.80 -3.73 9.06
CA ASP A 25 7.56 -4.14 7.68
C ASP A 25 7.44 -5.66 7.59
N GLN A 26 6.42 -6.13 6.88
CA GLN A 26 6.25 -7.51 6.44
C GLN A 26 6.05 -7.55 4.93
N LEU A 27 6.08 -8.74 4.33
CA LEU A 27 5.72 -8.92 2.91
C LEU A 27 4.25 -9.27 2.75
N GLN A 28 3.64 -8.77 1.69
CA GLN A 28 2.35 -9.25 1.18
C GLN A 28 2.42 -9.40 -0.34
N GLY A 29 1.73 -10.38 -0.92
CA GLY A 29 1.67 -10.50 -2.38
C GLY A 29 0.95 -11.74 -2.90
N ILE A 30 0.77 -11.76 -4.21
CA ILE A 30 0.16 -12.84 -4.99
C ILE A 30 1.03 -13.08 -6.23
N PHE A 31 1.22 -14.33 -6.65
CA PHE A 31 2.08 -14.69 -7.80
C PHE A 31 3.51 -14.11 -7.74
N TYR A 32 4.08 -14.06 -6.54
CA TYR A 32 5.36 -13.41 -6.25
C TYR A 32 5.46 -11.92 -6.62
N VAL A 33 4.37 -11.27 -6.99
CA VAL A 33 4.27 -9.80 -6.97
C VAL A 33 4.13 -9.40 -5.51
N VAL A 34 5.28 -9.23 -4.85
CA VAL A 34 5.39 -9.01 -3.40
C VAL A 34 5.83 -7.59 -3.11
N VAL A 35 5.12 -6.94 -2.21
CA VAL A 35 5.43 -5.56 -1.78
C VAL A 35 5.45 -5.50 -0.25
N PRO A 36 6.16 -4.53 0.34
CA PRO A 36 6.08 -4.29 1.78
C PRO A 36 4.64 -3.95 2.19
N ILE A 37 4.22 -4.45 3.35
CA ILE A 37 3.07 -3.96 4.12
C ILE A 37 3.59 -3.56 5.50
N ARG A 38 3.19 -2.38 5.96
CA ARG A 38 3.79 -1.71 7.10
C ARG A 38 2.76 -1.30 8.13
N MET A 39 3.11 -1.45 9.41
CA MET A 39 2.46 -0.72 10.49
C MET A 39 3.41 0.36 11.02
N THR A 40 2.83 1.43 11.56
CA THR A 40 3.57 2.50 12.22
C THR A 40 3.25 2.51 13.71
N VAL A 41 4.28 2.62 14.54
CA VAL A 41 4.20 2.74 15.99
C VAL A 41 4.61 4.16 16.37
N VAL A 42 3.73 4.88 17.07
CA VAL A 42 3.97 6.27 17.49
C VAL A 42 3.89 6.36 19.01
N LYS A 43 4.88 7.01 19.61
CA LYS A 43 4.90 7.35 21.04
C LYS A 43 3.92 8.48 21.35
N LEU A 44 3.12 8.28 22.40
CA LEU A 44 2.12 9.25 22.85
C LEU A 44 2.71 10.26 23.85
N TYR A 45 2.22 11.51 23.83
CA TYR A 45 2.53 12.52 24.85
C TYR A 45 2.22 12.06 26.27
N GLU A 46 1.07 11.42 26.45
CA GLU A 46 0.59 10.94 27.76
C GLU A 46 1.23 9.60 28.19
N GLY A 47 2.19 9.10 27.41
CA GLY A 47 2.81 7.79 27.60
C GLY A 47 2.04 6.64 26.96
N GLY A 48 2.78 5.59 26.60
CA GLY A 48 2.29 4.48 25.81
C GLY A 48 2.41 4.71 24.30
N LEU A 49 1.85 3.76 23.55
CA LEU A 49 2.03 3.65 22.11
C LEU A 49 0.69 3.63 21.36
N LEU A 50 0.69 4.20 20.16
CA LEU A 50 -0.35 4.05 19.15
C LEU A 50 0.18 3.20 17.99
N ILE A 51 -0.65 2.27 17.51
CA ILE A 51 -0.36 1.45 16.33
C ILE A 51 -1.29 1.88 15.19
N TYR A 52 -0.73 2.27 14.05
CA TYR A 52 -1.44 2.59 12.82
C TYR A 52 -1.23 1.46 11.80
N ALA A 53 -2.33 0.97 11.21
CA ALA A 53 -2.35 -0.12 10.21
C ALA A 53 -1.62 -1.41 10.65
N PRO A 54 -2.08 -2.13 11.69
CA PRO A 54 -1.40 -3.32 12.20
C PRO A 54 -1.11 -4.40 11.14
N ILE A 55 0.12 -4.92 11.16
CA ILE A 55 0.55 -6.10 10.39
C ILE A 55 0.33 -7.39 11.20
N ALA A 56 0.74 -8.55 10.66
CA ALA A 56 0.55 -9.82 11.37
C ALA A 56 1.34 -9.84 12.69
N PRO A 57 0.72 -10.19 13.84
CA PRO A 57 1.38 -10.25 15.14
C PRO A 57 2.20 -11.54 15.28
N THR A 58 3.24 -11.70 14.47
CA THR A 58 4.18 -12.83 14.57
C THR A 58 4.99 -12.75 15.87
N GLY A 59 5.62 -13.87 16.27
CA GLY A 59 6.48 -13.88 17.46
C GLY A 59 7.61 -12.84 17.38
N GLU A 60 8.20 -12.66 16.20
CA GLU A 60 9.23 -11.66 15.93
C GLU A 60 8.69 -10.22 16.08
N CYS A 61 7.57 -9.92 15.42
CA CYS A 61 6.89 -8.63 15.54
C CYS A 61 6.57 -8.28 17.00
N LEU A 62 6.01 -9.24 17.75
CA LEU A 62 5.66 -9.05 19.15
C LEU A 62 6.88 -8.85 20.05
N LYS A 63 8.00 -9.54 19.78
CA LYS A 63 9.26 -9.37 20.53
C LYS A 63 9.84 -7.97 20.33
N LEU A 64 9.91 -7.52 19.07
CA LEU A 64 10.38 -6.17 18.72
C LEU A 64 9.47 -5.07 19.29
N LEU A 65 8.16 -5.32 19.35
CA LEU A 65 7.20 -4.39 19.95
C LEU A 65 7.28 -4.37 21.48
N GLN A 66 7.61 -5.52 22.11
CA GLN A 66 7.79 -5.61 23.56
C GLN A 66 8.94 -4.72 24.06
N GLU A 67 10.01 -4.58 23.28
CA GLU A 67 11.11 -3.65 23.58
C GLU A 67 10.58 -2.21 23.71
N LEU A 68 9.77 -1.75 22.75
CA LEU A 68 9.17 -0.41 22.78
C LEU A 68 8.17 -0.25 23.93
N ILE A 69 7.42 -1.30 24.27
CA ILE A 69 6.46 -1.27 25.40
C ILE A 69 7.19 -1.14 26.74
N ILE A 70 8.32 -1.82 26.93
CA ILE A 70 9.14 -1.71 28.15
C ILE A 70 9.61 -0.27 28.34
N GLU A 71 10.02 0.39 27.26
CA GLU A 71 10.62 1.71 27.32
C GLU A 71 9.60 2.86 27.33
N HIS A 72 8.49 2.73 26.59
CA HIS A 72 7.56 3.82 26.33
C HIS A 72 6.15 3.59 26.88
N GLY A 73 5.86 2.39 27.39
CA GLY A 73 4.58 2.02 28.00
C GLY A 73 3.66 1.21 27.09
N ASP A 74 2.57 0.72 27.69
CA ASP A 74 1.56 -0.12 27.01
C ASP A 74 0.97 0.53 25.74
N ILE A 75 0.58 -0.31 24.79
CA ILE A 75 -0.21 0.12 23.62
C ILE A 75 -1.59 0.58 24.09
N LYS A 76 -1.91 1.85 23.83
CA LYS A 76 -3.20 2.47 24.17
C LYS A 76 -4.20 2.35 23.02
N TYR A 77 -3.72 2.54 21.79
CA TYR A 77 -4.56 2.69 20.61
C TYR A 77 -4.08 1.81 19.46
N ILE A 78 -5.02 1.18 18.76
CA ILE A 78 -4.80 0.42 17.54
C ILE A 78 -5.77 0.98 16.49
N ILE A 79 -5.26 1.44 15.35
CA ILE A 79 -6.05 2.07 14.30
C ILE A 79 -6.06 1.17 13.05
N LEU A 80 -7.26 0.82 12.59
CA LEU A 80 -7.51 0.36 11.22
C LEU A 80 -7.89 1.57 10.37
N PRO A 81 -6.97 2.12 9.57
CA PRO A 81 -7.19 3.39 8.88
C PRO A 81 -7.93 3.28 7.55
N THR A 82 -8.29 2.07 7.11
CA THR A 82 -8.90 1.86 5.78
C THR A 82 -10.08 0.91 5.85
N ILE A 83 -10.96 0.98 4.84
CA ILE A 83 -12.01 -0.02 4.59
C ILE A 83 -11.76 -0.85 3.31
N SER A 84 -10.78 -0.47 2.49
CA SER A 84 -10.57 -0.97 1.11
C SER A 84 -9.51 -2.07 0.97
N GLY A 85 -8.65 -2.27 1.96
CA GLY A 85 -7.63 -3.33 1.95
C GLY A 85 -7.97 -4.48 2.89
N LEU A 86 -8.19 -5.69 2.34
CA LEU A 86 -8.39 -6.87 3.18
C LEU A 86 -7.10 -7.18 3.96
N GLU A 87 -5.94 -6.96 3.34
CA GLU A 87 -4.60 -7.10 3.89
C GLU A 87 -4.35 -6.24 5.14
N HIS A 88 -4.90 -5.02 5.20
CA HIS A 88 -4.80 -4.14 6.37
C HIS A 88 -5.83 -4.50 7.46
N LYS A 89 -6.94 -5.13 7.09
CA LYS A 89 -8.04 -5.49 8.00
C LYS A 89 -7.82 -6.81 8.73
N ILE A 90 -7.36 -7.84 8.03
CA ILE A 90 -7.30 -9.22 8.56
C ILE A 90 -6.46 -9.37 9.82
N PHE A 91 -5.43 -8.53 9.99
CA PHE A 91 -4.51 -8.65 11.12
C PHE A 91 -4.97 -7.89 12.36
N VAL A 92 -5.90 -6.95 12.23
CA VAL A 92 -6.32 -6.08 13.35
C VAL A 92 -6.95 -6.89 14.50
N GLY A 93 -7.86 -7.82 14.20
CA GLY A 93 -8.45 -8.69 15.21
C GLY A 93 -7.41 -9.54 15.97
N PRO A 94 -6.60 -10.36 15.26
CA PRO A 94 -5.48 -11.09 15.86
C PRO A 94 -4.51 -10.22 16.66
N PHE A 95 -4.14 -9.05 16.13
CA PHE A 95 -3.21 -8.12 16.78
C PHE A 95 -3.83 -7.55 18.07
N ALA A 96 -5.08 -7.09 18.00
CA ALA A 96 -5.80 -6.58 19.17
C ALA A 96 -5.94 -7.62 20.29
N ARG A 97 -6.05 -8.92 19.99
CA ARG A 97 -6.09 -9.98 21.01
C ARG A 97 -4.78 -10.10 21.80
N LYS A 98 -3.64 -9.72 21.23
CA LYS A 98 -2.35 -9.68 21.93
C LYS A 98 -2.24 -8.52 22.92
N PHE A 99 -3.05 -7.47 22.72
CA PHE A 99 -3.05 -6.26 23.55
C PHE A 99 -4.47 -5.97 24.08
N PRO A 100 -4.94 -6.70 25.11
CA PRO A 100 -6.33 -6.66 25.56
C PRO A 100 -6.76 -5.32 26.17
N LYS A 101 -5.80 -4.51 26.64
CA LYS A 101 -6.05 -3.17 27.20
C LYS A 101 -6.19 -2.07 26.13
N ALA A 102 -5.69 -2.31 24.92
CA ALA A 102 -5.71 -1.30 23.85
C ALA A 102 -7.13 -1.09 23.32
N LYS A 103 -7.52 0.16 23.07
CA LYS A 103 -8.74 0.49 22.33
C LYS A 103 -8.46 0.35 20.83
N VAL A 104 -9.40 -0.25 20.11
CA VAL A 104 -9.33 -0.40 18.65
C VAL A 104 -10.22 0.66 18.02
N PHE A 105 -9.67 1.45 17.12
CA PHE A 105 -10.37 2.45 16.32
C PHE A 105 -10.36 2.01 14.87
N VAL A 106 -11.50 2.09 14.20
CA VAL A 106 -11.64 1.71 12.80
C VAL A 106 -12.17 2.88 11.99
N ALA A 107 -11.69 3.02 10.75
CA ALA A 107 -12.29 3.94 9.78
C ALA A 107 -13.80 3.69 9.69
N PRO A 108 -14.65 4.73 9.56
CA PRO A 108 -16.09 4.57 9.42
C PRO A 108 -16.45 3.79 8.16
N HIS A 109 -17.67 3.25 8.11
CA HIS A 109 -18.19 2.49 6.96
C HIS A 109 -17.46 1.17 6.67
N GLN A 110 -16.93 0.51 7.72
CA GLN A 110 -16.37 -0.83 7.58
C GLN A 110 -17.38 -1.79 6.96
N TRP A 111 -16.89 -2.62 6.03
CA TRP A 111 -17.69 -3.61 5.33
C TRP A 111 -16.93 -4.93 5.14
N SER A 112 -17.65 -5.98 4.75
CA SER A 112 -17.06 -7.25 4.29
C SER A 112 -17.81 -7.83 3.10
N PHE A 113 -17.12 -8.71 2.37
CA PHE A 113 -17.61 -9.40 1.17
C PHE A 113 -17.59 -10.92 1.40
N PRO A 114 -18.54 -11.71 0.85
CA PRO A 114 -19.70 -11.28 0.04
C PRO A 114 -20.88 -10.76 0.87
N ILE A 115 -20.85 -10.96 2.18
CA ILE A 115 -21.89 -10.53 3.12
C ILE A 115 -21.26 -9.53 4.08
N ASN A 116 -21.97 -8.44 4.35
CA ASN A 116 -21.53 -7.42 5.30
C ASN A 116 -21.75 -7.90 6.75
N LEU A 117 -20.72 -8.52 7.32
CA LEU A 117 -20.74 -9.12 8.66
C LEU A 117 -20.30 -8.08 9.71
N PRO A 118 -20.85 -8.17 10.94
CA PRO A 118 -20.35 -7.37 12.06
C PRO A 118 -18.85 -7.61 12.29
N LEU A 119 -18.11 -6.56 12.62
CA LEU A 119 -16.66 -6.65 12.92
C LEU A 119 -16.34 -7.68 14.01
N SER A 120 -17.24 -7.87 14.98
CA SER A 120 -17.08 -8.87 16.03
C SER A 120 -16.98 -10.30 15.50
N TRP A 121 -17.71 -10.60 14.41
CA TRP A 121 -17.66 -11.89 13.73
C TRP A 121 -16.39 -12.04 12.88
N LEU A 122 -15.80 -10.91 12.48
CA LEU A 122 -14.49 -10.83 11.84
C LEU A 122 -13.33 -10.85 12.85
N GLY A 123 -13.62 -11.10 14.13
CA GLY A 123 -12.64 -11.27 15.20
C GLY A 123 -12.20 -9.99 15.90
N PHE A 124 -12.89 -8.87 15.68
CA PHE A 124 -12.66 -7.63 16.42
C PHE A 124 -13.27 -7.70 17.82
N PRO A 125 -12.60 -7.16 18.86
CA PRO A 125 -13.11 -7.22 20.22
C PRO A 125 -14.26 -6.20 20.42
N SER A 126 -15.49 -6.70 20.47
CA SER A 126 -16.73 -5.88 20.46
C SER A 126 -16.78 -4.78 21.53
N LYS A 127 -16.33 -5.06 22.76
CA LYS A 127 -16.40 -4.11 23.89
C LYS A 127 -15.41 -2.95 23.82
N ARG A 128 -14.45 -2.98 22.88
CA ARG A 128 -13.36 -1.99 22.79
C ARG A 128 -12.98 -1.65 21.35
N THR A 129 -13.88 -1.94 20.40
CA THR A 129 -13.75 -1.51 19.01
C THR A 129 -14.71 -0.35 18.79
N TYR A 130 -14.18 0.78 18.33
CA TYR A 130 -14.90 2.03 18.15
C TYR A 130 -14.71 2.53 16.73
N ILE A 131 -15.74 3.18 16.19
CA ILE A 131 -15.63 3.88 14.91
C ILE A 131 -14.95 5.23 15.17
N ILE A 132 -13.99 5.60 14.33
CA ILE A 132 -13.40 6.94 14.35
C ILE A 132 -14.50 7.96 14.00
N PRO A 133 -14.74 8.97 14.83
CA PRO A 133 -15.73 10.01 14.52
C PRO A 133 -15.39 10.72 13.21
N GLU A 134 -16.38 11.01 12.37
CA GLU A 134 -16.12 11.78 11.14
C GLU A 134 -15.69 13.23 11.44
N ASP A 135 -16.15 13.77 12.56
CA ASP A 135 -15.73 15.06 13.10
C ASP A 135 -14.39 14.94 13.86
N SER A 136 -13.32 15.42 13.25
CA SER A 136 -11.96 15.36 13.81
C SER A 136 -11.77 16.15 15.11
N SER A 137 -12.69 17.05 15.47
CA SER A 137 -12.65 17.73 16.78
C SER A 137 -12.93 16.78 17.96
N LYS A 138 -13.56 15.63 17.68
CA LYS A 138 -13.87 14.57 18.67
C LYS A 138 -12.78 13.49 18.73
N LYS A 139 -11.54 13.87 18.41
CA LYS A 139 -10.39 12.97 18.30
C LYS A 139 -10.24 12.07 19.52
N PRO A 140 -10.29 10.74 19.34
CA PRO A 140 -10.44 9.82 20.48
C PRO A 140 -9.12 9.31 21.05
N PHE A 141 -7.99 9.70 20.46
CA PHE A 141 -6.64 9.25 20.82
C PHE A 141 -5.68 10.41 21.20
N GLY A 142 -6.25 11.49 21.75
CA GLY A 142 -5.50 12.59 22.38
C GLY A 142 -5.23 13.79 21.46
N GLU A 143 -4.67 14.85 22.05
CA GLU A 143 -4.45 16.14 21.37
C GLU A 143 -3.33 16.14 20.33
N GLN A 144 -2.42 15.17 20.43
CA GLN A 144 -1.23 14.99 19.58
C GLN A 144 -1.56 14.87 18.09
N PHE A 145 -2.73 14.33 17.77
CA PHE A 145 -3.09 14.00 16.40
C PHE A 145 -4.26 14.84 15.89
N ASP A 146 -4.25 15.13 14.59
CA ASP A 146 -5.46 15.42 13.83
C ASP A 146 -5.62 14.36 12.73
N TYR A 147 -6.81 14.23 12.16
CA TYR A 147 -7.06 13.31 11.05
C TYR A 147 -8.08 13.87 10.06
N LYS A 148 -8.04 13.34 8.84
CA LYS A 148 -9.03 13.57 7.79
C LYS A 148 -9.38 12.24 7.14
N ILE A 149 -10.66 12.05 6.88
CA ILE A 149 -11.18 10.82 6.30
C ILE A 149 -11.56 11.10 4.85
N LEU A 150 -10.96 10.36 3.92
CA LEU A 150 -11.44 10.29 2.53
C LEU A 150 -12.51 9.21 2.45
N GLY A 151 -13.62 9.49 1.80
CA GLY A 151 -14.69 8.54 1.55
C GLY A 151 -15.83 8.59 2.58
N PRO A 152 -16.76 7.63 2.51
CA PRO A 152 -16.71 6.45 1.67
C PRO A 152 -16.91 6.80 0.18
N ILE A 153 -16.06 6.25 -0.68
CA ILE A 153 -16.23 6.23 -2.13
C ILE A 153 -16.91 4.91 -2.48
N GLU A 154 -18.09 4.99 -3.09
CA GLU A 154 -18.85 3.82 -3.50
C GLU A 154 -18.23 3.15 -4.73
N LEU A 155 -17.99 1.84 -4.65
CA LEU A 155 -17.38 1.01 -5.70
C LEU A 155 -18.30 -0.16 -6.07
N GLY A 156 -19.61 0.01 -5.92
CA GLY A 156 -20.61 -1.01 -6.21
C GLY A 156 -20.73 -2.01 -5.06
N ALA A 157 -20.16 -3.21 -5.21
CA ALA A 157 -20.22 -4.24 -4.17
C ALA A 157 -19.39 -3.91 -2.92
N GLY A 158 -18.54 -2.89 -2.99
CA GLY A 158 -17.64 -2.46 -1.92
C GLY A 158 -17.47 -0.96 -1.86
N LYS A 159 -16.63 -0.51 -0.92
CA LYS A 159 -16.35 0.90 -0.68
C LYS A 159 -14.87 1.12 -0.40
N PHE A 160 -14.39 2.33 -0.69
CA PHE A 160 -13.06 2.80 -0.33
C PHE A 160 -13.15 3.96 0.65
N ALA A 161 -12.31 3.94 1.68
CA ALA A 161 -12.12 5.05 2.59
C ALA A 161 -10.76 4.91 3.25
N GLU A 162 -10.11 6.03 3.53
CA GLU A 162 -8.81 6.08 4.20
C GLU A 162 -8.78 7.23 5.21
N VAL A 163 -8.15 6.98 6.37
CA VAL A 163 -7.91 7.96 7.43
C VAL A 163 -6.46 8.38 7.37
N ALA A 164 -6.22 9.60 6.87
CA ALA A 164 -4.94 10.28 7.03
C ALA A 164 -4.80 10.75 8.48
N LEU A 165 -3.70 10.38 9.14
CA LEU A 165 -3.42 10.76 10.52
C LEU A 165 -2.17 11.64 10.56
N PHE A 166 -2.30 12.84 11.10
CA PHE A 166 -1.20 13.79 11.24
C PHE A 166 -0.72 13.82 12.70
N ASP A 167 0.55 13.47 12.93
CA ASP A 167 1.21 13.65 14.22
C ASP A 167 1.86 15.03 14.29
N LYS A 168 1.23 15.93 15.07
CA LYS A 168 1.66 17.33 15.19
C LYS A 168 3.07 17.46 15.76
N ARG A 169 3.49 16.51 16.61
CA ARG A 169 4.80 16.56 17.27
C ARG A 169 5.94 16.46 16.27
N SER A 170 5.80 15.51 15.36
CA SER A 170 6.86 15.04 14.48
C SER A 170 6.70 15.57 13.07
N HIS A 171 5.67 16.39 12.83
CA HIS A 171 5.30 16.87 11.51
C HIS A 171 5.20 15.72 10.48
N SER A 172 4.65 14.58 10.91
CA SER A 172 4.57 13.36 10.11
C SER A 172 3.12 13.01 9.76
N LEU A 173 2.88 12.77 8.47
CA LEU A 173 1.60 12.31 7.92
C LEU A 173 1.64 10.79 7.73
N LEU A 174 0.75 10.07 8.40
CA LEU A 174 0.57 8.63 8.22
C LEU A 174 -0.55 8.38 7.21
N LEU A 175 -0.26 7.57 6.20
CA LEU A 175 -1.18 7.19 5.13
C LEU A 175 -1.18 5.68 4.93
N THR A 176 -2.24 5.17 4.32
CA THR A 176 -2.37 3.75 4.01
C THR A 176 -1.95 3.47 2.57
N ASP A 177 -2.88 3.56 1.62
CA ASP A 177 -2.71 3.11 0.24
C ASP A 177 -2.65 4.29 -0.75
N LEU A 178 -3.14 5.47 -0.36
CA LEU A 178 -3.36 6.59 -1.29
C LEU A 178 -2.10 7.11 -1.94
N ILE A 179 -0.99 7.24 -1.19
CA ILE A 179 0.24 7.87 -1.67
C ILE A 179 1.40 6.90 -1.52
N ILE A 180 2.19 6.81 -2.59
CA ILE A 180 3.38 5.97 -2.63
C ILE A 180 4.54 6.70 -3.31
N SER A 181 5.74 6.22 -3.02
CA SER A 181 6.95 6.44 -3.80
C SER A 181 7.66 5.10 -3.95
N ILE A 182 8.28 4.87 -5.11
CA ILE A 182 8.87 3.58 -5.46
C ILE A 182 10.40 3.70 -5.36
N PRO A 183 11.07 2.91 -4.50
CA PRO A 183 12.53 2.90 -4.45
C PRO A 183 13.14 2.19 -5.66
N GLU A 184 14.37 2.57 -6.04
CA GLU A 184 15.15 1.83 -7.04
C GLU A 184 15.45 0.42 -6.60
N GLU A 185 15.88 0.30 -5.35
CA GLU A 185 16.37 -0.92 -4.77
C GLU A 185 15.23 -1.66 -4.09
N PRO A 186 15.26 -3.01 -4.11
CA PRO A 186 14.34 -3.78 -3.31
C PRO A 186 14.48 -3.39 -1.83
N PRO A 187 13.37 -3.06 -1.14
CA PRO A 187 13.37 -2.76 0.28
C PRO A 187 13.99 -3.90 1.10
N ALA A 188 14.59 -3.58 2.24
CA ALA A 188 15.31 -4.53 3.09
C ALA A 188 14.50 -5.81 3.41
N ILE A 189 13.18 -5.69 3.58
CA ILE A 189 12.30 -6.82 3.87
C ILE A 189 12.21 -7.83 2.71
N LEU A 190 12.33 -7.39 1.45
CA LEU A 190 12.39 -8.29 0.30
C LEU A 190 13.77 -8.95 0.13
N GLN A 191 14.81 -8.41 0.76
CA GLN A 191 16.16 -8.96 0.66
C GLN A 191 16.37 -10.22 1.53
N LEU A 192 15.48 -10.47 2.51
CA LEU A 192 15.58 -11.60 3.43
C LEU A 192 15.26 -12.96 2.77
N ASP A 193 14.25 -13.00 1.89
CA ASP A 193 13.97 -14.14 1.01
C ASP A 193 13.85 -13.62 -0.43
N PRO A 194 14.94 -13.66 -1.22
CA PRO A 194 15.01 -13.02 -2.53
C PRO A 194 14.28 -13.82 -3.61
N TYR A 195 13.72 -14.99 -3.31
CA TYR A 195 13.12 -15.85 -4.34
C TYR A 195 12.07 -15.15 -5.22
N PRO A 196 11.14 -14.34 -4.68
CA PRO A 196 10.21 -13.58 -5.51
C PRO A 196 10.91 -12.62 -6.47
N LEU A 197 12.00 -11.97 -6.04
CA LEU A 197 12.80 -11.09 -6.88
C LEU A 197 13.45 -11.89 -8.02
N LEU A 198 14.10 -13.00 -7.70
CA LEU A 198 14.77 -13.84 -8.70
C LEU A 198 13.77 -14.48 -9.67
N PHE A 199 12.56 -14.81 -9.21
CA PHE A 199 11.49 -15.32 -10.06
C PHE A 199 11.08 -14.29 -11.12
N HIS A 200 10.87 -13.02 -10.73
CA HIS A 200 10.50 -11.95 -11.65
C HIS A 200 11.67 -11.41 -12.50
N ALA A 201 12.91 -11.74 -12.14
CA ALA A 201 14.09 -11.44 -12.95
C ALA A 201 14.27 -12.33 -14.19
N LYS A 202 13.56 -13.47 -14.26
CA LYS A 202 13.57 -14.41 -15.40
C LYS A 202 13.07 -13.75 -16.68
N GLU A 203 13.65 -14.15 -17.82
CA GLU A 203 13.09 -13.86 -19.14
C GLU A 203 12.23 -15.02 -19.66
N LYS A 204 12.58 -16.26 -19.27
CA LYS A 204 11.91 -17.50 -19.70
C LYS A 204 11.82 -18.51 -18.55
N ALA A 205 10.92 -19.48 -18.70
CA ALA A 205 10.72 -20.56 -17.72
C ALA A 205 11.99 -21.40 -17.44
N SER A 206 12.85 -21.58 -18.44
CA SER A 206 14.09 -22.36 -18.37
C SER A 206 15.24 -21.64 -17.66
N ASP A 207 15.13 -20.33 -17.43
CA ASP A 207 16.24 -19.54 -16.91
C ASP A 207 16.59 -19.97 -15.48
N ILE A 208 17.89 -20.11 -15.23
CA ILE A 208 18.48 -20.21 -13.90
C ILE A 208 19.06 -18.84 -13.59
N ILE A 209 18.49 -18.16 -12.59
CA ILE A 209 18.90 -16.80 -12.23
C ILE A 209 19.80 -16.88 -11.01
N GLU A 210 21.04 -16.45 -11.18
CA GLU A 210 21.98 -16.29 -10.06
C GLU A 210 21.52 -15.20 -9.12
N ASP A 211 21.73 -15.42 -7.83
CA ASP A 211 21.39 -14.45 -6.79
C ASP A 211 22.44 -13.33 -6.72
N THR A 212 22.24 -12.30 -7.53
CA THR A 212 23.10 -11.10 -7.58
C THR A 212 22.28 -9.84 -7.27
N PRO A 213 22.91 -8.77 -6.74
CA PRO A 213 22.22 -7.50 -6.51
C PRO A 213 21.51 -6.96 -7.76
N SER A 214 22.12 -7.10 -8.93
CA SER A 214 21.53 -6.68 -10.21
C SER A 214 20.27 -7.47 -10.55
N ASN A 215 20.29 -8.80 -10.39
CA ASN A 215 19.11 -9.63 -10.64
C ASN A 215 17.99 -9.38 -9.64
N ARG A 216 18.33 -9.16 -8.36
CA ARG A 216 17.34 -8.76 -7.34
C ARG A 216 16.67 -7.43 -7.70
N ARG A 217 17.46 -6.42 -8.10
CA ARG A 217 16.94 -5.13 -8.57
C ARG A 217 16.05 -5.29 -9.78
N LYS A 218 16.49 -6.03 -10.80
CA LYS A 218 15.70 -6.33 -12.00
C LYS A 218 14.33 -6.93 -11.66
N GLY A 219 14.32 -7.93 -10.77
CA GLY A 219 13.08 -8.54 -10.28
C GLY A 219 12.17 -7.57 -9.55
N TRP A 220 12.74 -6.74 -8.68
CA TRP A 220 12.01 -5.69 -7.95
C TRP A 220 11.34 -4.69 -8.88
N GLN A 221 12.09 -4.15 -9.84
CA GLN A 221 11.56 -3.15 -10.77
C GLN A 221 10.37 -3.72 -11.57
N ARG A 222 10.45 -4.98 -11.99
CA ARG A 222 9.36 -5.70 -12.65
C ARG A 222 8.15 -5.94 -11.73
N ILE A 223 8.39 -6.31 -10.47
CA ILE A 223 7.34 -6.41 -9.45
C ILE A 223 6.63 -5.07 -9.25
N CYS A 224 7.35 -3.95 -9.21
CA CYS A 224 6.75 -2.62 -9.09
C CYS A 224 5.83 -2.32 -10.27
N LEU A 225 6.28 -2.58 -11.50
CA LEU A 225 5.43 -2.38 -12.69
C LEU A 225 4.17 -3.25 -12.65
N PHE A 226 4.30 -4.52 -12.24
CA PHE A 226 3.15 -5.41 -12.01
C PHE A 226 2.19 -4.87 -10.94
N ALA A 227 2.72 -4.47 -9.79
CA ALA A 227 1.93 -3.99 -8.67
C ALA A 227 1.17 -2.70 -9.01
N MET A 228 1.72 -1.86 -9.89
CA MET A 228 1.12 -0.58 -10.28
C MET A 228 0.09 -0.69 -11.39
N TYR A 229 0.31 -1.57 -12.38
CA TYR A 229 -0.50 -1.58 -13.60
C TYR A 229 -1.26 -2.89 -13.84
N PHE A 230 -1.05 -3.93 -13.03
CA PHE A 230 -1.39 -5.35 -13.27
C PHE A 230 -0.72 -5.94 -14.51
N GLN A 231 -0.81 -5.26 -15.65
CA GLN A 231 -0.09 -5.57 -16.87
C GLN A 231 0.39 -4.26 -17.50
N PRO A 232 1.66 -3.86 -17.26
CA PRO A 232 2.23 -2.70 -17.94
C PRO A 232 2.33 -2.95 -19.45
N SER A 233 2.45 -1.89 -20.23
CA SER A 233 2.49 -1.92 -21.71
C SER A 233 3.62 -2.78 -22.27
N VAL A 234 4.70 -2.92 -21.49
CA VAL A 234 5.91 -3.69 -21.79
C VAL A 234 5.84 -5.16 -21.37
N LEU A 235 4.70 -5.59 -20.80
CA LEU A 235 4.47 -6.98 -20.42
C LEU A 235 3.44 -7.66 -21.33
N GLU A 236 3.88 -8.72 -21.98
CA GLU A 236 3.05 -9.63 -22.73
C GLU A 236 2.76 -10.90 -21.92
N THR A 237 1.53 -11.40 -22.02
CA THR A 237 1.14 -12.70 -21.46
C THR A 237 1.15 -13.77 -22.56
N LEU A 238 1.86 -14.87 -22.31
CA LEU A 238 1.95 -15.97 -23.27
C LEU A 238 0.63 -16.77 -23.31
N LYS A 239 0.30 -17.32 -24.48
CA LYS A 239 -0.80 -18.29 -24.62
C LYS A 239 -0.53 -19.52 -23.76
N TRP A 240 -1.55 -20.04 -23.08
CA TRP A 240 -1.41 -21.20 -22.18
C TRP A 240 -0.77 -22.43 -22.83
N SER A 241 -1.07 -22.73 -24.09
CA SER A 241 -0.42 -23.84 -24.81
C SER A 241 1.11 -23.69 -24.86
N LYS A 242 1.61 -22.47 -25.04
CA LYS A 242 3.03 -22.16 -24.99
C LYS A 242 3.57 -22.21 -23.57
N VAL A 243 2.85 -21.69 -22.58
CA VAL A 243 3.25 -21.77 -21.16
C VAL A 243 3.46 -23.21 -20.71
N PHE A 244 2.51 -24.11 -21.02
CA PHE A 244 2.65 -25.53 -20.67
C PHE A 244 3.82 -26.20 -21.41
N SER A 245 4.03 -25.87 -22.69
CA SER A 245 5.17 -26.38 -23.46
C SER A 245 6.52 -25.91 -22.91
N GLU A 246 6.62 -24.64 -22.50
CA GLU A 246 7.83 -24.08 -21.89
C GLU A 246 8.07 -24.60 -20.47
N ALA A 247 7.02 -24.86 -19.68
CA ALA A 247 7.12 -25.43 -18.34
C ALA A 247 7.75 -26.83 -18.33
N LEU A 248 7.56 -27.63 -19.41
CA LEU A 248 8.24 -28.92 -19.57
C LEU A 248 9.77 -28.77 -19.70
N LYS A 249 10.24 -27.60 -20.18
CA LYS A 249 11.65 -27.25 -20.35
C LYS A 249 12.20 -26.41 -19.19
N ALA A 250 11.38 -26.14 -18.17
CA ALA A 250 11.79 -25.32 -17.04
C ALA A 250 12.90 -26.00 -16.24
N SER A 251 13.88 -25.21 -15.81
CA SER A 251 14.99 -25.65 -14.97
C SER A 251 14.54 -26.10 -13.57
N GLU A 252 13.45 -25.50 -13.07
CA GLU A 252 12.82 -25.87 -11.81
C GLU A 252 11.31 -26.06 -12.00
N ARG A 253 10.78 -27.19 -11.53
CA ARG A 253 9.35 -27.55 -11.62
C ARG A 253 8.73 -27.86 -10.25
N SER A 254 9.32 -27.32 -9.19
CA SER A 254 8.80 -27.45 -7.83
C SER A 254 7.48 -26.69 -7.66
N LYS A 255 6.73 -26.97 -6.58
CA LYS A 255 5.53 -26.17 -6.23
C LYS A 255 5.88 -24.69 -6.01
N LYS A 256 7.09 -24.39 -5.51
CA LYS A 256 7.62 -23.04 -5.31
C LYS A 256 7.80 -22.33 -6.66
N ALA A 257 8.30 -23.03 -7.67
CA ALA A 257 8.42 -22.52 -9.04
C ALA A 257 7.13 -22.61 -9.86
N TYR A 258 5.97 -22.75 -9.22
CA TYR A 258 4.68 -22.97 -9.89
C TYR A 258 4.70 -24.08 -10.94
N PHE A 259 5.41 -25.18 -10.66
CA PHE A 259 5.58 -26.32 -11.57
C PHE A 259 6.24 -25.96 -12.91
N GLY A 260 7.01 -24.86 -12.95
CA GLY A 260 7.67 -24.34 -14.14
C GLY A 260 6.79 -23.38 -14.96
N LEU A 261 5.58 -23.07 -14.52
CA LEU A 261 4.70 -22.13 -15.20
C LEU A 261 5.24 -20.70 -15.07
N PHE A 262 5.57 -20.10 -16.20
CA PHE A 262 6.02 -18.71 -16.29
C PHE A 262 5.36 -18.03 -17.50
N PRO A 263 4.23 -17.32 -17.30
CA PRO A 263 3.42 -16.82 -18.40
C PRO A 263 3.86 -15.42 -18.90
N PHE A 264 5.01 -14.92 -18.45
CA PHE A 264 5.43 -13.54 -18.65
C PHE A 264 6.48 -13.42 -19.74
N LYS A 265 6.31 -12.44 -20.61
CA LYS A 265 7.32 -12.05 -21.59
C LYS A 265 7.46 -10.53 -21.52
N TRP A 266 8.64 -10.08 -21.11
CA TRP A 266 8.98 -8.67 -21.04
C TRP A 266 9.56 -8.19 -22.35
N ASN A 267 9.05 -7.07 -22.85
CA ASN A 267 9.61 -6.43 -24.04
C ASN A 267 10.94 -5.74 -23.70
N PRO A 268 11.86 -5.62 -24.68
CA PRO A 268 13.08 -4.83 -24.50
C PRO A 268 12.74 -3.41 -24.02
N HIS A 269 13.64 -2.81 -23.25
CA HIS A 269 13.51 -1.44 -22.74
C HIS A 269 12.38 -1.21 -21.72
N TRP A 270 11.85 -2.26 -21.09
CA TRP A 270 10.89 -2.16 -19.97
C TRP A 270 11.40 -1.28 -18.81
N GLN A 271 12.72 -1.09 -18.68
CA GLN A 271 13.33 -0.21 -17.70
C GLN A 271 12.86 1.25 -17.84
N PHE A 272 12.56 1.73 -19.07
CA PHE A 272 12.03 3.09 -19.23
C PHE A 272 10.66 3.27 -18.56
N SER A 273 9.81 2.24 -18.59
CA SER A 273 8.54 2.24 -17.85
C SER A 273 8.77 2.30 -16.34
N PHE A 274 9.84 1.65 -15.83
CA PHE A 274 10.19 1.72 -14.42
C PHE A 274 10.78 3.08 -14.03
N GLU A 275 11.67 3.67 -14.83
CA GLU A 275 12.22 5.00 -14.54
C GLU A 275 11.11 6.06 -14.46
N ALA A 276 10.13 6.01 -15.37
CA ALA A 276 8.97 6.90 -15.32
C ALA A 276 8.12 6.77 -14.03
N LEU A 277 8.17 5.60 -13.38
CA LEU A 277 7.49 5.32 -12.11
C LEU A 277 8.31 5.78 -10.90
N LYS A 278 9.63 5.59 -10.92
CA LYS A 278 10.52 5.80 -9.77
C LYS A 278 10.83 7.27 -9.53
N ASN A 279 11.30 8.02 -10.54
CA ASN A 279 11.80 9.42 -10.58
C ASN A 279 11.73 10.34 -9.31
N GLY A 280 12.10 9.85 -8.12
CA GLY A 280 11.94 10.55 -6.85
C GLY A 280 10.51 11.01 -6.55
N ARG A 281 9.52 10.48 -7.26
CA ARG A 281 8.21 11.12 -7.38
C ARG A 281 7.20 10.59 -6.37
N LEU A 282 6.38 11.50 -5.87
CA LEU A 282 5.19 11.19 -5.08
C LEU A 282 3.98 11.06 -5.99
N PHE A 283 3.21 9.97 -5.88
CA PHE A 283 2.01 9.80 -6.70
C PHE A 283 0.99 8.88 -6.03
N VAL A 284 -0.25 8.98 -6.50
CA VAL A 284 -1.30 8.02 -6.19
C VAL A 284 -1.14 6.78 -7.07
N ALA A 285 -1.21 5.57 -6.51
CA ALA A 285 -1.06 4.34 -7.29
C ALA A 285 -2.02 4.31 -8.51
N PRO A 286 -1.56 3.93 -9.72
CA PRO A 286 -2.39 3.98 -10.96
C PRO A 286 -3.72 3.22 -10.87
N ILE A 287 -3.73 2.09 -10.15
CA ILE A 287 -4.93 1.32 -9.85
C ILE A 287 -5.96 2.17 -9.10
N LEU A 288 -5.53 2.93 -8.08
CA LEU A 288 -6.41 3.83 -7.33
C LEU A 288 -6.87 5.00 -8.20
N GLN A 289 -5.99 5.56 -9.04
CA GLN A 289 -6.34 6.64 -9.96
C GLN A 289 -7.48 6.23 -10.91
N THR A 290 -7.42 5.00 -11.42
CA THR A 290 -8.27 4.54 -12.53
C THR A 290 -9.52 3.78 -12.08
N LEU A 291 -9.45 3.06 -10.97
CA LEU A 291 -10.53 2.17 -10.53
C LEU A 291 -11.28 2.68 -9.29
N ILE A 292 -10.75 3.70 -8.59
CA ILE A 292 -11.30 4.17 -7.31
C ILE A 292 -11.54 5.67 -7.29
N LEU A 293 -10.48 6.49 -7.28
CA LEU A 293 -10.59 7.91 -6.95
C LEU A 293 -11.28 8.73 -8.05
N ASN A 294 -11.27 8.24 -9.29
CA ASN A 294 -12.05 8.82 -10.39
C ASN A 294 -13.57 8.65 -10.23
N ARG A 295 -14.08 7.98 -9.19
CA ARG A 295 -15.52 7.96 -8.83
C ARG A 295 -15.92 9.14 -7.96
N ALA A 296 -14.97 9.80 -7.31
CA ALA A 296 -15.22 10.90 -6.40
C ALA A 296 -14.13 11.98 -6.54
N PRO A 297 -13.94 12.56 -7.74
CA PRO A 297 -12.82 13.47 -8.01
C PRO A 297 -12.91 14.77 -7.20
N ILE A 298 -14.12 15.34 -7.06
CA ILE A 298 -14.37 16.55 -6.25
C ILE A 298 -14.05 16.29 -4.78
N GLU A 299 -14.61 15.20 -4.24
CA GLU A 299 -14.47 14.84 -2.83
C GLU A 299 -13.01 14.48 -2.49
N THR A 300 -12.33 13.79 -3.40
CA THR A 300 -10.91 13.43 -3.25
C THR A 300 -10.01 14.66 -3.28
N ILE A 301 -10.20 15.57 -4.24
CA ILE A 301 -9.43 16.80 -4.29
C ILE A 301 -9.67 17.66 -3.05
N ALA A 302 -10.94 17.87 -2.67
CA ALA A 302 -11.28 18.66 -1.50
C ALA A 302 -10.64 18.08 -0.23
N TRP A 303 -10.67 16.75 -0.07
CA TRP A 303 -9.98 16.07 1.03
C TRP A 303 -8.46 16.31 0.99
N ALA A 304 -7.82 16.15 -0.17
CA ALA A 304 -6.39 16.35 -0.31
C ALA A 304 -5.99 17.79 0.01
N GLU A 305 -6.81 18.78 -0.34
CA GLU A 305 -6.62 20.19 0.04
C GLU A 305 -6.73 20.39 1.55
N GLN A 306 -7.66 19.72 2.23
CA GLN A 306 -7.74 19.82 3.69
C GLN A 306 -6.53 19.19 4.39
N VAL A 307 -6.02 18.06 3.89
CA VAL A 307 -4.80 17.42 4.42
C VAL A 307 -3.59 18.31 4.17
N ALA A 308 -3.49 18.91 2.99
CA ALA A 308 -2.38 19.80 2.62
C ALA A 308 -2.35 21.14 3.38
N LYS A 309 -3.35 21.45 4.20
CA LYS A 309 -3.31 22.58 5.14
C LYS A 309 -2.48 22.30 6.38
N TRP A 310 -2.20 21.03 6.68
CA TRP A 310 -1.30 20.69 7.78
C TRP A 310 0.15 20.94 7.38
N ASP A 311 0.96 21.20 8.41
CA ASP A 311 2.38 21.44 8.27
C ASP A 311 3.16 20.15 8.51
N PHE A 312 3.13 19.20 7.57
CA PHE A 312 3.97 18.00 7.63
C PHE A 312 5.17 18.13 6.69
N GLU A 313 6.29 17.53 7.09
CA GLU A 313 7.53 17.46 6.30
C GLU A 313 7.81 16.03 5.79
N ARG A 314 7.03 15.07 6.29
CA ARG A 314 7.27 13.64 6.10
C ARG A 314 5.98 12.86 5.95
N ILE A 315 5.98 11.92 5.03
CA ILE A 315 4.90 10.95 4.82
C ILE A 315 5.41 9.55 5.15
N ILE A 316 4.62 8.80 5.92
CA ILE A 316 4.87 7.40 6.27
C ILE A 316 3.71 6.57 5.71
N PRO A 317 3.83 6.06 4.47
CA PRO A 317 2.81 5.22 3.86
C PRO A 317 2.95 3.76 4.32
N CYS A 318 1.87 2.98 4.18
CA CYS A 318 1.87 1.56 4.54
C CYS A 318 2.53 0.65 3.48
N HIS A 319 2.90 1.20 2.31
CA HIS A 319 3.49 0.47 1.20
C HIS A 319 4.72 1.19 0.61
N PHE A 320 5.64 0.42 0.03
CA PHE A 320 6.85 0.90 -0.65
C PHE A 320 7.76 1.79 0.23
N GLU A 321 8.29 2.88 -0.33
CA GLU A 321 9.28 3.76 0.31
C GLU A 321 8.72 4.38 1.59
N SER A 322 9.51 4.36 2.66
CA SER A 322 9.15 5.02 3.91
C SER A 322 10.37 5.18 4.81
N PRO A 323 10.55 6.35 5.45
CA PRO A 323 9.75 7.57 5.28
C PRO A 323 9.99 8.25 3.93
N ILE A 324 9.04 9.09 3.51
CA ILE A 324 9.17 9.97 2.34
C ILE A 324 9.25 11.41 2.84
N ASN A 325 10.30 12.14 2.49
CA ASN A 325 10.34 13.59 2.73
C ASN A 325 9.53 14.27 1.63
N ALA A 326 8.45 14.95 2.02
CA ALA A 326 7.56 15.62 1.09
C ALA A 326 6.77 16.70 1.81
N SER A 327 6.63 17.83 1.13
CA SER A 327 5.82 18.98 1.56
C SER A 327 4.32 18.74 1.34
N PRO A 328 3.45 19.54 1.99
CA PRO A 328 2.02 19.50 1.75
C PRO A 328 1.64 19.84 0.29
N GLN A 329 2.44 20.66 -0.38
CA GLN A 329 2.27 21.02 -1.78
C GLN A 329 2.54 19.82 -2.70
N GLU A 330 3.66 19.12 -2.51
CA GLU A 330 3.98 17.89 -3.27
C GLU A 330 2.92 16.81 -3.05
N PHE A 331 2.44 16.66 -1.80
CA PHE A 331 1.33 15.76 -1.48
C PHE A 331 0.06 16.12 -2.27
N ARG A 332 -0.37 17.39 -2.26
CA ARG A 332 -1.57 17.81 -3.00
C ARG A 332 -1.41 17.64 -4.51
N GLN A 333 -0.21 17.89 -5.02
CA GLN A 333 0.09 17.77 -6.45
C GLN A 333 -0.04 16.33 -6.96
N ALA A 334 0.20 15.33 -6.12
CA ALA A 334 -0.01 13.91 -6.45
C ALA A 334 -1.46 13.57 -6.84
N PHE A 335 -2.44 14.43 -6.50
CA PHE A 335 -3.86 14.28 -6.83
C PHE A 335 -4.30 15.05 -8.09
N SER A 336 -3.39 15.79 -8.74
CA SER A 336 -3.69 16.58 -9.95
C SER A 336 -4.16 15.75 -11.15
N PHE A 337 -3.98 14.43 -11.14
CA PHE A 337 -4.51 13.53 -12.17
C PHE A 337 -6.04 13.58 -12.27
N LEU A 338 -6.74 14.08 -11.24
CA LEU A 338 -8.20 14.27 -11.21
C LEU A 338 -8.65 15.61 -11.83
N GLU A 339 -7.73 16.49 -12.23
CA GLU A 339 -8.02 17.83 -12.76
C GLU A 339 -8.02 17.81 -14.30
N LYS A 340 -8.89 18.63 -14.93
CA LYS A 340 -8.95 18.80 -16.40
C LYS A 340 -7.68 19.43 -16.95
N GLN A 341 -7.14 20.40 -16.21
CA GLN A 341 -5.88 21.07 -16.49
C GLN A 341 -5.02 21.00 -15.22
N PRO A 342 -4.20 19.96 -15.07
CA PRO A 342 -3.25 19.89 -13.96
C PRO A 342 -2.43 21.17 -13.96
N ALA A 343 -2.42 21.90 -12.84
CA ALA A 343 -1.59 23.09 -12.73
C ALA A 343 -0.13 22.66 -12.97
N ILE A 344 0.45 23.07 -14.11
CA ILE A 344 1.89 22.98 -14.35
C ILE A 344 2.49 24.04 -13.43
N SER A 345 2.67 23.72 -12.14
CA SER A 345 3.37 24.62 -11.23
C SER A 345 4.78 24.82 -11.77
N ALA A 346 5.07 26.08 -12.07
CA ALA A 346 6.31 26.57 -12.65
C ALA A 346 7.50 26.29 -11.72
N GLY A 347 8.14 25.14 -11.89
CA GLY A 347 9.49 24.88 -11.46
C GLY A 347 10.24 24.30 -12.66
N LEU A 348 11.02 25.13 -13.36
CA LEU A 348 11.84 24.76 -14.52
C LEU A 348 12.90 23.66 -14.24
N PHE A 349 12.86 23.01 -13.08
CA PHE A 349 13.88 22.05 -12.63
C PHE A 349 13.34 20.83 -11.84
N ASP A 350 12.02 20.67 -11.63
CA ASP A 350 11.50 19.53 -10.86
C ASP A 350 10.65 18.58 -11.72
N THR A 351 11.26 17.45 -12.09
CA THR A 351 10.68 16.45 -13.02
C THR A 351 9.74 15.45 -12.34
N SER A 352 9.49 15.63 -11.03
CA SER A 352 8.78 14.70 -10.15
C SER A 352 7.25 14.72 -10.27
N SER A 353 6.67 15.70 -10.97
CA SER A 353 5.23 16.01 -10.92
C SER A 353 4.43 15.76 -12.21
N TYR A 354 5.03 15.19 -13.26
CA TYR A 354 4.35 14.90 -14.53
C TYR A 354 3.34 13.75 -14.42
N PRO A 355 2.19 13.75 -15.14
CA PRO A 355 1.33 12.57 -15.17
C PRO A 355 2.13 11.32 -15.58
N LEU A 356 1.83 10.19 -14.94
CA LEU A 356 2.44 8.91 -15.31
C LEU A 356 2.15 8.60 -16.79
N PRO A 357 3.03 7.86 -17.49
CA PRO A 357 2.88 7.64 -18.92
C PRO A 357 1.53 7.00 -19.28
N GLU A 358 0.75 7.69 -20.11
CA GLU A 358 -0.61 7.32 -20.50
C GLU A 358 -0.73 5.90 -21.09
N ILE A 359 0.33 5.44 -21.76
CA ILE A 359 0.38 4.12 -22.38
C ILE A 359 0.30 2.98 -21.35
N GLU A 360 0.78 3.20 -20.12
CA GLU A 360 0.75 2.20 -19.06
C GLU A 360 -0.66 1.98 -18.49
N PHE A 361 -1.57 2.95 -18.68
CA PHE A 361 -2.94 2.88 -18.15
C PHE A 361 -3.90 2.08 -19.03
N LYS A 362 -3.47 1.62 -20.22
CA LYS A 362 -4.36 0.99 -21.21
C LYS A 362 -5.17 -0.16 -20.60
N VAL A 363 -4.51 -1.12 -19.96
CA VAL A 363 -5.18 -2.29 -19.36
C VAL A 363 -6.09 -1.88 -18.21
N LEU A 364 -5.66 -0.95 -17.35
CA LEU A 364 -6.50 -0.44 -16.25
C LEU A 364 -7.78 0.22 -16.78
N ARG A 365 -7.71 0.99 -17.87
CA ARG A 365 -8.89 1.62 -18.50
C ARG A 365 -9.81 0.60 -19.17
N GLU A 366 -9.25 -0.45 -19.76
CA GLU A 366 -10.05 -1.56 -20.30
C GLU A 366 -10.80 -2.30 -19.19
N ILE A 367 -10.14 -2.58 -18.07
CA ILE A 367 -10.76 -3.15 -16.87
C ILE A 367 -11.87 -2.23 -16.36
N ASP A 368 -11.57 -0.95 -16.18
CA ASP A 368 -12.51 0.07 -15.72
C ASP A 368 -13.80 0.12 -16.56
N LYS A 369 -13.63 0.21 -17.89
CA LYS A 369 -14.71 0.25 -18.86
C LYS A 369 -15.55 -1.02 -18.80
N ASN A 370 -14.90 -2.19 -18.73
CA ASN A 370 -15.59 -3.47 -18.68
C ASN A 370 -16.39 -3.63 -17.39
N LEU A 371 -15.78 -3.37 -16.22
CA LEU A 371 -16.44 -3.45 -14.91
C LEU A 371 -17.62 -2.48 -14.80
N SER A 372 -17.48 -1.26 -15.34
CA SER A 372 -18.56 -0.27 -15.37
C SER A 372 -19.69 -0.70 -16.31
N LYS A 373 -19.36 -1.24 -17.50
CA LYS A 373 -20.35 -1.72 -18.48
C LYS A 373 -21.22 -2.85 -17.94
N ILE A 374 -20.66 -3.73 -17.11
CA ILE A 374 -21.38 -4.85 -16.49
C ILE A 374 -21.97 -4.48 -15.11
N GLY A 375 -21.86 -3.22 -14.68
CA GLY A 375 -22.48 -2.70 -13.45
C GLY A 375 -21.82 -3.14 -12.14
N ILE A 376 -20.59 -3.66 -12.17
CA ILE A 376 -19.87 -4.06 -10.95
C ILE A 376 -19.37 -2.83 -10.18
N ILE A 377 -18.89 -1.81 -10.90
CA ILE A 377 -18.46 -0.53 -10.31
C ILE A 377 -19.25 0.62 -10.95
N PRO A 378 -19.50 1.72 -10.23
CA PRO A 378 -20.06 2.93 -10.81
C PRO A 378 -19.13 3.48 -11.91
N PRO A 379 -19.65 4.18 -12.93
CA PRO A 379 -18.81 4.82 -13.94
C PRO A 379 -17.94 5.91 -13.31
N ALA A 380 -16.79 6.19 -13.94
CA ALA A 380 -15.96 7.33 -13.58
C ALA A 380 -16.73 8.65 -13.76
N LYS A 381 -16.51 9.61 -12.86
CA LYS A 381 -17.03 10.99 -12.96
C LYS A 381 -16.05 11.85 -13.78
N GLU A 382 -16.53 13.00 -14.24
CA GLU A 382 -15.67 13.98 -14.91
C GLU A 382 -14.57 14.47 -13.97
N LYS A 383 -13.37 14.67 -14.54
CA LYS A 383 -12.30 15.42 -13.89
C LYS A 383 -12.77 16.83 -13.52
N VAL A 384 -12.21 17.39 -12.46
CA VAL A 384 -12.57 18.71 -11.92
C VAL A 384 -11.88 19.83 -12.66
#